data_AF-X6MDJ7-F1
#
_entry.id   AF-X6MDJ7-F1
#
_cell.length_a   1.000
_cell.length_b   1.000
_cell.length_c   1.000
_cell.angle_alpha   90.00
_cell.angle_beta   90.00
_cell.angle_gamma   90.00
#
_symmetry.space_group_name_H-M   'P 1'
#
loop_
_entity.id
_entity.type
_entity.pdbx_description
1 polymer ?
#
loop_
_entity_poly.entity_id
_entity_poly.type
_entity_poly.pdbx_seq_one_letter_code
_entity_poly.pdbx_strand_id
1 'polypeptide(L)'
;IHYGIIIFLIQQNQFLVYNKNNEKDIILQALQAKQINKETMNIIREKVTFVFIMDGFDEIFDKYNQSDNDKYFYSRFNLNQWNANIIVTCRSKVLNDDDIKNSLISINQSNTSMMYLWPFTKQQMHNYIEKFAKIQSRNKKKIDDNNDWTPNKYEETLNNYPNLQKMVEEPFFLQLILTILPSLVKRYGLESEISKAQVYEVFNDQWIDIHIQNIVSKLSKLRIQMDINKFKITLKKYCQDIGFDI
;
A
#
# COMPACT_ATOMS: atom_id res chain seq x y z
N ILE A 1 17.69 24.27 10.51
CA ILE A 1 16.93 23.00 10.49
C ILE A 1 15.46 23.39 10.31
N HIS A 2 14.95 23.36 9.08
CA HIS A 2 13.51 23.60 8.84
C HIS A 2 12.75 22.35 9.28
N TYR A 3 12.01 22.46 10.38
CA TYR A 3 11.07 21.43 10.81
C TYR A 3 9.90 21.41 9.81
N GLY A 4 9.95 20.50 8.85
CA GLY A 4 8.81 20.22 7.97
C GLY A 4 7.78 19.37 8.71
N ILE A 5 6.52 19.81 8.77
CA ILE A 5 5.41 18.97 9.21
C ILE A 5 4.90 18.18 8.01
N ILE A 6 4.86 16.86 8.13
CA ILE A 6 4.31 15.95 7.11
C ILE A 6 2.84 15.68 7.46
N ILE A 7 1.94 15.98 6.54
CA ILE A 7 0.50 15.67 6.67
C ILE A 7 0.10 14.72 5.54
N PHE A 8 -0.48 13.57 5.92
CA PHE A 8 -1.07 12.59 5.02
C PHE A 8 -2.57 12.85 4.89
N LEU A 9 -3.07 12.94 3.66
CA LEU A 9 -4.42 13.44 3.40
C LEU A 9 -5.34 12.51 2.62
N ILE A 10 -4.99 11.25 2.35
CA ILE A 10 -5.93 10.36 1.66
C ILE A 10 -5.87 8.92 2.18
N GLN A 11 -6.98 8.52 2.82
CA GLN A 11 -7.56 7.18 2.79
C GLN A 11 -9.08 7.34 2.94
N GLN A 12 -9.87 6.83 1.98
CA GLN A 12 -11.33 7.00 1.87
C GLN A 12 -12.14 6.61 3.13
N ASN A 13 -11.54 5.85 4.07
CA ASN A 13 -12.25 5.26 5.20
C ASN A 13 -11.97 5.88 6.58
N GLN A 14 -11.23 7.00 6.68
CA GLN A 14 -10.95 7.65 7.98
C GLN A 14 -11.40 9.12 8.10
N PHE A 15 -12.10 9.67 7.12
CA PHE A 15 -12.58 11.06 7.22
C PHE A 15 -13.87 11.19 8.03
N LEU A 16 -13.78 11.07 9.34
CA LEU A 16 -14.82 11.54 10.27
C LEU A 16 -14.98 13.08 10.24
N VAL A 17 -14.11 13.82 9.54
CA VAL A 17 -14.03 15.30 9.57
C VAL A 17 -13.95 15.93 8.17
N TYR A 18 -14.34 15.22 7.11
CA TYR A 18 -14.44 15.83 5.78
C TYR A 18 -15.86 16.36 5.54
N ASN A 19 -16.00 17.68 5.55
CA ASN A 19 -17.21 18.36 5.12
C ASN A 19 -17.14 18.64 3.62
N LYS A 20 -17.95 17.90 2.85
CA LYS A 20 -18.08 18.03 1.40
C LYS A 20 -18.46 19.46 0.96
N ASN A 21 -19.19 20.20 1.80
CA ASN A 21 -19.60 21.59 1.51
C ASN A 21 -18.45 22.59 1.64
N ASN A 22 -17.32 22.21 2.26
CA ASN A 22 -16.13 23.05 2.37
C ASN A 22 -14.88 22.33 1.85
N GLU A 23 -15.02 21.62 0.73
CA GLU A 23 -13.94 20.80 0.15
C GLU A 23 -12.62 21.56 -0.04
N LYS A 24 -12.68 22.88 -0.28
CA LYS A 24 -11.51 23.72 -0.53
C LYS A 24 -10.57 23.85 0.67
N ASP A 25 -11.07 23.65 1.88
CA ASP A 25 -10.30 23.83 3.13
C ASP A 25 -9.85 22.49 3.74
N ILE A 26 -9.57 21.48 2.91
CA ILE A 26 -9.24 20.13 3.37
C ILE A 26 -8.10 20.09 4.40
N ILE A 27 -7.05 20.91 4.21
CA ILE A 27 -5.92 21.03 5.14
C ILE A 27 -6.38 21.61 6.49
N LEU A 28 -7.22 22.64 6.43
CA LEU A 28 -7.75 23.32 7.61
C LEU A 28 -8.60 22.35 8.44
N GLN A 29 -9.47 21.59 7.78
CA GLN A 29 -10.33 20.60 8.43
C GLN A 29 -9.50 19.50 9.08
N ALA A 30 -8.44 19.01 8.42
CA ALA A 30 -7.54 18.02 8.98
C ALA A 30 -6.78 18.54 10.22
N LEU A 31 -6.35 19.79 10.23
CA LEU A 31 -5.67 20.41 11.37
C LEU A 31 -6.63 20.72 12.53
N GLN A 32 -7.85 21.15 12.23
CA GLN A 32 -8.91 21.35 13.23
C GLN A 32 -9.30 20.03 13.91
N ALA A 33 -9.33 18.92 13.17
CA ALA A 33 -9.52 17.58 13.73
C ALA A 33 -8.47 17.22 14.79
N LYS A 34 -7.27 17.83 14.72
CA LYS A 34 -6.18 17.69 15.70
C LYS A 34 -6.25 18.72 16.84
N GLN A 35 -7.38 19.41 17.00
CA GLN A 35 -7.64 20.41 18.05
C GLN A 35 -6.72 21.63 18.00
N ILE A 36 -6.20 21.96 16.82
CA ILE A 36 -5.40 23.18 16.61
C ILE A 36 -6.36 24.37 16.46
N ASN A 37 -6.22 25.37 17.33
CA ASN A 37 -7.07 26.57 17.30
C ASN A 37 -6.74 27.46 16.07
N LYS A 38 -7.71 28.29 15.65
CA LYS A 38 -7.58 29.14 14.44
C LYS A 38 -6.42 30.14 14.51
N GLU A 39 -6.15 30.71 15.68
CA GLU A 39 -5.06 31.69 15.86
C GLU A 39 -3.69 31.04 15.64
N THR A 40 -3.50 29.85 16.20
CA THR A 40 -2.29 29.04 16.00
C THR A 40 -2.15 28.61 14.53
N MET A 41 -3.26 28.36 13.83
CA MET A 41 -3.20 27.99 12.40
C MET A 41 -2.66 29.11 11.51
N ASN A 42 -2.99 30.37 11.78
CA ASN A 42 -2.45 31.50 11.00
C ASN A 42 -0.93 31.62 11.22
N ILE A 43 -0.49 31.49 12.48
CA ILE A 43 0.94 31.49 12.82
C ILE A 43 1.66 30.34 12.13
N ILE A 44 1.06 29.16 12.12
CA ILE A 44 1.60 27.96 11.48
C ILE A 44 1.71 28.15 9.97
N ARG A 45 0.65 28.69 9.33
CA ARG A 45 0.61 28.92 7.88
C ARG A 45 1.73 29.85 7.42
N GLU A 46 2.04 30.88 8.20
CA GLU A 46 3.07 31.87 7.87
C GLU A 46 4.49 31.41 8.22
N LYS A 47 4.67 30.73 9.37
CA LYS A 47 5.99 30.47 9.94
C LYS A 47 6.53 29.06 9.71
N VAL A 48 5.68 28.12 9.31
CA VAL A 48 6.05 26.70 9.17
C VAL A 48 6.03 26.31 7.70
N THR A 49 7.09 25.62 7.28
CA THR A 49 7.15 24.98 5.97
C THR A 49 6.57 23.58 6.06
N PHE A 50 5.74 23.21 5.11
CA PHE A 50 5.04 21.93 5.07
C PHE A 50 5.53 21.03 3.96
N VAL A 51 5.35 19.73 4.15
CA VAL A 51 5.35 18.76 3.06
C VAL A 51 4.02 18.01 3.10
N PHE A 52 3.19 18.20 2.08
CA PHE A 52 1.93 17.48 1.94
C PHE A 52 2.14 16.26 1.04
N ILE A 53 1.75 15.09 1.56
CA ILE A 53 1.79 13.84 0.80
C ILE A 53 0.34 13.37 0.60
N MET A 54 -0.08 13.40 -0.66
CA MET A 54 -1.43 13.06 -1.10
C MET A 54 -1.34 11.74 -1.85
N ASP A 55 -1.59 10.67 -1.12
CA ASP A 55 -1.37 9.31 -1.61
C ASP A 55 -2.59 8.79 -2.38
N GLY A 56 -2.38 8.15 -3.54
CA GLY A 56 -3.45 7.47 -4.28
C GLY A 56 -4.49 8.41 -4.91
N PHE A 57 -4.06 9.48 -5.58
CA PHE A 57 -4.99 10.42 -6.24
C PHE A 57 -5.91 9.76 -7.28
N ASP A 58 -5.45 8.69 -7.92
CA ASP A 58 -6.25 7.94 -8.87
C ASP A 58 -7.50 7.28 -8.26
N GLU A 59 -7.55 7.06 -6.95
CA GLU A 59 -8.74 6.54 -6.25
C GLU A 59 -9.90 7.55 -6.22
N ILE A 60 -9.62 8.84 -6.42
CA ILE A 60 -10.61 9.92 -6.33
C ILE A 60 -10.83 10.65 -7.65
N PHE A 61 -10.07 10.30 -8.69
CA PHE A 61 -10.01 11.06 -9.92
C PHE A 61 -11.36 11.16 -10.63
N ASP A 62 -12.11 10.06 -10.74
CA ASP A 62 -13.40 10.06 -11.43
C ASP A 62 -14.38 11.06 -10.79
N LYS A 63 -14.47 11.05 -9.44
CA LYS A 63 -15.29 11.99 -8.68
C LYS A 63 -14.76 13.43 -8.78
N TYR A 64 -13.44 13.57 -8.80
CA TYR A 64 -12.77 14.86 -8.91
C TYR A 64 -13.07 15.53 -10.27
N ASN A 65 -12.96 14.78 -11.37
CA ASN A 65 -13.09 15.28 -12.73
C ASN A 65 -14.54 15.59 -13.13
N GLN A 66 -15.53 15.00 -12.44
CA GLN A 66 -16.96 15.24 -12.66
C GLN A 66 -17.48 16.56 -12.05
N SER A 67 -16.70 17.25 -11.24
CA SER A 67 -17.18 18.47 -10.57
C SER A 67 -17.03 19.72 -11.42
N ASP A 68 -18.02 20.61 -11.38
CA ASP A 68 -17.99 21.94 -12.02
C ASP A 68 -17.07 22.96 -11.33
N ASN A 69 -16.32 22.55 -10.30
CA ASN A 69 -15.41 23.40 -9.55
C ASN A 69 -14.09 23.64 -10.30
N ASP A 70 -13.19 24.43 -9.69
CA ASP A 70 -11.86 24.71 -10.21
C ASP A 70 -11.17 23.42 -10.71
N LYS A 71 -10.85 23.38 -12.01
CA LYS A 71 -10.31 22.19 -12.69
C LYS A 71 -8.97 21.73 -12.11
N TYR A 72 -8.18 22.66 -11.59
CA TYR A 72 -6.82 22.40 -11.12
C TYR A 72 -6.77 22.11 -9.63
N PHE A 73 -6.16 20.98 -9.29
CA PHE A 73 -6.16 20.41 -7.94
C PHE A 73 -5.54 21.35 -6.92
N TYR A 74 -4.40 21.95 -7.28
CA TYR A 74 -3.67 22.89 -6.45
C TYR A 74 -4.53 24.10 -6.04
N SER A 75 -5.28 24.65 -6.99
CA SER A 75 -6.15 25.81 -6.76
C SER A 75 -7.44 25.41 -6.04
N ARG A 76 -8.04 24.28 -6.42
CA ARG A 76 -9.30 23.80 -5.85
C ARG A 76 -9.22 23.60 -4.34
N PHE A 77 -8.09 23.07 -3.85
CA PHE A 77 -7.86 22.82 -2.43
C PHE A 77 -7.12 23.96 -1.71
N ASN A 78 -7.06 25.16 -2.29
CA ASN A 78 -6.41 26.34 -1.70
C ASN A 78 -4.97 26.06 -1.22
N LEU A 79 -4.24 25.19 -1.92
CA LEU A 79 -2.90 24.76 -1.48
C LEU A 79 -1.87 25.89 -1.61
N ASN A 80 -2.16 26.89 -2.45
CA ASN A 80 -1.43 28.15 -2.56
C ASN A 80 -1.39 28.98 -1.27
N GLN A 81 -2.32 28.75 -0.33
CA GLN A 81 -2.32 29.45 0.95
C GLN A 81 -1.26 28.92 1.92
N TRP A 82 -0.60 27.80 1.60
CA TRP A 82 0.34 27.14 2.48
C TRP A 82 1.76 27.24 1.93
N ASN A 83 2.72 27.55 2.80
CA ASN A 83 4.14 27.44 2.49
C ASN A 83 4.55 25.95 2.45
N ALA A 84 4.19 25.25 1.38
CA ALA A 84 4.27 23.79 1.32
C ALA A 84 4.85 23.26 0.01
N ASN A 85 5.66 22.19 0.13
CA ASN A 85 5.93 21.29 -0.99
C ASN A 85 4.84 20.21 -1.03
N ILE A 86 4.34 19.90 -2.23
CA ILE A 86 3.24 18.94 -2.40
C ILE A 86 3.74 17.78 -3.25
N ILE A 87 3.52 16.57 -2.74
CA ILE A 87 3.80 15.33 -3.42
C ILE A 87 2.46 14.62 -3.60
N VAL A 88 2.08 14.37 -4.84
CA VAL A 88 0.91 13.59 -5.20
C VAL A 88 1.38 12.27 -5.79
N THR A 89 0.84 11.15 -5.30
CA THR A 89 1.12 9.83 -5.88
C THR A 89 -0.13 9.35 -6.61
N CYS A 90 0.07 8.62 -7.71
CA CYS A 90 -1.00 7.95 -8.42
C CYS A 90 -0.46 6.79 -9.24
N ARG A 91 -1.36 5.89 -9.65
CA ARG A 91 -1.05 4.78 -10.55
C ARG A 91 -1.15 5.23 -12.01
N SER A 92 -0.05 5.13 -12.74
CA SER A 92 0.03 5.44 -14.18
C SER A 92 -0.86 4.56 -15.07
N LYS A 93 -1.32 3.41 -14.55
CA LYS A 93 -2.29 2.54 -15.24
C LYS A 93 -3.72 3.09 -15.19
N VAL A 94 -4.04 3.89 -14.17
CA VAL A 94 -5.37 4.46 -13.95
C VAL A 94 -5.44 5.86 -14.53
N LEU A 95 -4.40 6.67 -14.30
CA LEU A 95 -4.29 8.03 -14.83
C LEU A 95 -3.15 8.11 -15.85
N ASN A 96 -3.47 8.57 -17.06
CA ASN A 96 -2.45 8.84 -18.06
C ASN A 96 -1.80 10.22 -17.83
N ASP A 97 -0.69 10.47 -18.53
CA ASP A 97 0.08 11.71 -18.38
C ASP A 97 -0.74 12.96 -18.74
N ASP A 98 -1.70 12.87 -19.65
CA ASP A 98 -2.52 14.01 -20.07
C ASP A 98 -3.57 14.34 -19.01
N ASP A 99 -4.19 13.34 -18.39
CA ASP A 99 -5.08 13.51 -17.24
C ASP A 99 -4.34 14.15 -16.06
N ILE A 100 -3.12 13.67 -15.77
CA ILE A 100 -2.24 14.22 -14.74
C ILE A 100 -1.92 15.68 -15.05
N LYS A 101 -1.48 15.99 -16.27
CA LYS A 101 -1.18 17.37 -16.65
C LYS A 101 -2.42 18.24 -16.53
N ASN A 102 -3.55 17.82 -17.11
CA ASN A 102 -4.77 18.63 -17.15
C ASN A 102 -5.43 18.86 -15.79
N SER A 103 -5.21 17.98 -14.81
CA SER A 103 -5.82 18.07 -13.48
C SER A 103 -4.87 18.59 -12.40
N LEU A 104 -3.59 18.19 -12.43
CA LEU A 104 -2.61 18.50 -11.38
C LEU A 104 -1.63 19.60 -11.79
N ILE A 105 -1.31 19.74 -13.07
CA ILE A 105 -0.26 20.66 -13.56
C ILE A 105 -0.91 21.77 -14.38
N SER A 106 -1.19 22.92 -13.75
CA SER A 106 -1.71 24.05 -14.51
C SER A 106 -0.72 24.48 -15.60
N ILE A 107 -1.24 24.99 -16.73
CA ILE A 107 -0.48 25.41 -17.92
C ILE A 107 0.62 26.46 -17.59
N ASN A 108 0.55 27.11 -16.42
CA ASN A 108 1.43 28.21 -16.02
C ASN A 108 2.40 27.88 -14.86
N GLN A 109 2.55 26.61 -14.45
CA GLN A 109 3.44 26.24 -13.34
C GLN A 109 4.74 25.58 -13.83
N SER A 110 5.80 26.38 -13.93
CA SER A 110 7.16 25.95 -14.31
C SER A 110 7.86 25.06 -13.28
N ASN A 111 7.29 24.88 -12.08
CA ASN A 111 7.98 24.26 -10.95
C ASN A 111 7.46 22.85 -10.59
N THR A 112 6.51 22.31 -11.34
CA THR A 112 5.97 20.97 -11.10
C THR A 112 6.73 19.94 -11.94
N SER A 113 7.31 18.93 -11.30
CA SER A 113 7.98 17.83 -11.97
C SER A 113 7.20 16.52 -11.79
N MET A 114 7.22 15.67 -12.82
CA MET A 114 6.69 14.32 -12.75
C MET A 114 7.85 13.33 -12.59
N MET A 115 7.67 12.35 -11.71
CA MET A 115 8.64 11.30 -11.46
C MET A 115 7.95 9.95 -11.57
N TYR A 116 8.63 8.97 -12.16
CA TYR A 116 8.13 7.61 -12.29
C TYR A 116 8.92 6.68 -11.38
N LEU A 117 8.22 5.83 -10.63
CA LEU A 117 8.85 4.78 -9.85
C LEU A 117 9.17 3.60 -10.78
N TRP A 118 10.45 3.33 -10.97
CA TRP A 118 10.92 2.21 -11.78
C TRP A 118 10.87 0.90 -10.98
N PRO A 119 10.68 -0.25 -11.65
CA PRO A 119 10.88 -1.55 -11.03
C PRO A 119 12.30 -1.71 -10.46
N PHE A 120 12.48 -2.66 -9.53
CA PHE A 120 13.78 -2.95 -8.96
C PHE A 120 14.75 -3.45 -10.03
N THR A 121 15.98 -2.95 -9.94
CA THR A 121 17.13 -3.55 -10.62
C THR A 121 17.50 -4.89 -9.98
N LYS A 122 18.23 -5.73 -10.72
CA LYS A 122 18.75 -7.02 -10.19
C LYS A 122 19.52 -6.85 -8.88
N GLN A 123 20.35 -5.81 -8.77
CA GLN A 123 21.09 -5.51 -7.54
C GLN A 123 20.16 -5.12 -6.38
N GLN A 124 19.11 -4.33 -6.64
CA GLN A 124 18.12 -3.97 -5.62
C GLN A 124 17.32 -5.19 -5.16
N MET A 125 16.95 -6.09 -6.06
CA MET A 125 16.31 -7.37 -5.71
C MET A 125 17.21 -8.22 -4.82
N HIS A 126 18.47 -8.44 -5.20
CA HIS A 126 19.46 -9.19 -4.40
C HIS A 126 19.58 -8.61 -2.97
N ASN A 127 19.79 -7.29 -2.88
CA ASN A 127 19.88 -6.59 -1.59
C ASN A 127 18.58 -6.70 -0.76
N TYR A 128 17.42 -6.72 -1.42
CA TYR A 128 16.13 -6.91 -0.75
C TYR A 128 16.00 -8.33 -0.20
N ILE A 129 16.29 -9.36 -1.01
CA ILE A 129 16.23 -10.77 -0.65
C ILE A 129 17.15 -11.05 0.54
N GLU A 130 18.37 -10.52 0.52
CA GLU A 130 19.33 -10.66 1.60
C GLU A 130 18.77 -10.10 2.92
N LYS A 131 18.20 -8.89 2.90
CA LYS A 131 17.56 -8.26 4.07
C LYS A 131 16.34 -9.05 4.53
N PHE A 132 15.50 -9.51 3.60
CA PHE A 132 14.31 -10.29 3.87
C PHE A 132 14.67 -11.59 4.61
N ALA A 133 15.61 -12.37 4.09
CA ALA A 133 16.04 -13.62 4.70
C ALA A 133 16.64 -13.41 6.11
N LYS A 134 17.42 -12.33 6.31
CA LYS A 134 17.95 -11.94 7.63
C LYS A 134 16.85 -11.57 8.64
N ILE A 135 15.77 -10.92 8.21
CA ILE A 135 14.63 -10.60 9.10
C ILE A 135 13.88 -11.88 9.47
N GLN A 136 13.62 -12.75 8.48
CA GLN A 136 12.92 -14.02 8.69
C GLN A 136 13.67 -14.95 9.66
N SER A 137 15.00 -15.00 9.58
CA SER A 137 15.80 -15.82 10.51
C SER A 137 15.76 -15.31 11.95
N ARG A 138 15.71 -13.98 12.16
CA ARG A 138 15.64 -13.36 13.51
C ARG A 138 14.29 -13.55 14.19
N ASN A 139 13.20 -13.56 13.44
CA ASN A 139 11.84 -13.68 13.99
C ASN A 139 11.50 -15.11 14.46
N LYS A 140 12.35 -16.11 14.16
CA LYS A 140 12.16 -17.49 14.59
C LYS A 140 12.52 -17.68 16.07
N LYS A 141 11.52 -17.57 16.96
CA LYS A 141 11.56 -18.26 18.25
C LYS A 141 11.05 -19.70 18.08
N LYS A 142 11.98 -20.67 18.15
CA LYS A 142 11.85 -22.05 18.66
C LYS A 142 10.55 -22.84 18.41
N ILE A 143 9.95 -22.81 17.21
CA ILE A 143 8.89 -23.77 16.87
C ILE A 143 9.24 -24.36 15.49
N ASP A 144 9.72 -25.60 15.59
CA ASP A 144 10.11 -26.63 14.62
C ASP A 144 10.19 -26.38 13.10
N ASP A 145 11.19 -27.09 12.56
CA ASP A 145 11.50 -27.51 11.19
C ASP A 145 12.20 -26.51 10.22
N ASN A 146 13.50 -26.77 10.02
CA ASN A 146 14.26 -26.72 8.77
C ASN A 146 13.81 -25.74 7.68
N ASN A 147 13.61 -24.46 7.99
CA ASN A 147 13.60 -23.45 6.92
C ASN A 147 15.05 -23.15 6.53
N ASP A 148 15.63 -24.00 5.69
CA ASP A 148 16.94 -23.88 5.02
C ASP A 148 16.99 -22.74 3.99
N TRP A 149 16.10 -21.74 4.13
CA TRP A 149 15.97 -20.63 3.21
C TRP A 149 17.01 -19.57 3.50
N THR A 150 18.15 -19.71 2.82
CA THR A 150 19.21 -18.70 2.74
C THR A 150 18.90 -17.70 1.62
N PRO A 151 19.52 -16.51 1.61
CA PRO A 151 19.41 -15.57 0.49
C PRO A 151 19.67 -16.25 -0.87
N ASN A 152 20.75 -17.05 -0.95
CA ASN A 152 21.11 -17.77 -2.18
C ASN A 152 20.01 -18.75 -2.61
N LYS A 153 19.41 -19.50 -1.66
CA LYS A 153 18.33 -20.44 -1.98
C LYS A 153 17.09 -19.72 -2.51
N TYR A 154 16.74 -18.55 -1.97
CA TYR A 154 15.66 -17.73 -2.53
C TYR A 154 15.96 -17.33 -3.98
N GLU A 155 17.17 -16.86 -4.26
CA GLU A 155 17.56 -16.42 -5.61
C GLU A 155 17.60 -17.56 -6.61
N GLU A 156 18.26 -18.67 -6.27
CA GLU A 156 18.30 -19.87 -7.10
C GLU A 156 16.89 -20.38 -7.40
N THR A 157 16.02 -20.41 -6.38
CA THR A 157 14.63 -20.83 -6.57
C THR A 157 13.88 -19.88 -7.51
N LEU A 158 14.01 -18.56 -7.34
CA LEU A 158 13.36 -17.58 -8.22
C LEU A 158 13.86 -17.68 -9.67
N ASN A 159 15.15 -17.97 -9.87
CA ASN A 159 15.75 -18.16 -11.19
C ASN A 159 15.17 -19.37 -11.93
N ASN A 160 14.69 -20.38 -11.20
CA ASN A 160 14.01 -21.54 -11.77
C ASN A 160 12.58 -21.25 -12.22
N TYR A 161 12.04 -20.04 -12.00
CA TYR A 161 10.69 -19.64 -12.44
C TYR A 161 10.76 -18.48 -13.43
N PRO A 162 10.84 -18.75 -14.74
CA PRO A 162 11.01 -17.71 -15.77
C PRO A 162 9.93 -16.64 -15.74
N ASN A 163 8.69 -17.02 -15.44
CA ASN A 163 7.55 -16.11 -15.43
C ASN A 163 7.42 -15.28 -14.15
N LEU A 164 8.03 -15.72 -13.03
CA LEU A 164 8.11 -14.93 -11.80
C LEU A 164 9.15 -13.82 -11.91
N GLN A 165 10.17 -13.96 -12.76
CA GLN A 165 11.24 -12.97 -12.92
C GLN A 165 10.70 -11.55 -13.17
N LYS A 166 9.72 -11.41 -14.07
CA LYS A 166 9.11 -10.11 -14.34
C LYS A 166 8.24 -9.61 -13.18
N MET A 167 7.62 -10.51 -12.41
CA MET A 167 6.76 -10.14 -11.29
C MET A 167 7.58 -9.62 -10.10
N VAL A 168 8.74 -10.22 -9.84
CA VAL A 168 9.62 -9.85 -8.72
C VAL A 168 10.39 -8.55 -8.94
N GLU A 169 10.35 -7.97 -10.14
CA GLU A 169 10.82 -6.60 -10.37
C GLU A 169 9.90 -5.58 -9.67
N GLU A 170 8.62 -5.88 -9.49
CA GLU A 170 7.70 -5.06 -8.72
C GLU A 170 7.94 -5.26 -7.21
N PRO A 171 8.36 -4.24 -6.43
CA PRO A 171 8.79 -4.42 -5.03
C PRO A 171 7.76 -5.10 -4.13
N PHE A 172 6.48 -4.77 -4.31
CA PHE A 172 5.39 -5.39 -3.56
C PHE A 172 5.25 -6.89 -3.89
N PHE A 173 5.31 -7.25 -5.17
CA PHE A 173 5.24 -8.65 -5.58
C PHE A 173 6.48 -9.45 -5.17
N LEU A 174 7.68 -8.86 -5.18
CA LEU A 174 8.87 -9.51 -4.62
C LEU A 174 8.64 -9.92 -3.17
N GLN A 175 8.16 -9.00 -2.33
CA GLN A 175 7.84 -9.30 -0.94
C GLN A 175 6.80 -10.42 -0.81
N LEU A 176 5.73 -10.33 -1.60
CA LEU A 176 4.65 -11.30 -1.61
C LEU A 176 5.17 -12.70 -1.96
N ILE A 177 5.87 -12.81 -3.08
CA ILE A 177 6.42 -14.06 -3.59
C ILE A 177 7.43 -14.63 -2.59
N LEU A 178 8.38 -13.85 -2.07
CA LEU A 178 9.35 -14.34 -1.09
C LEU A 178 8.68 -14.91 0.17
N THR A 179 7.56 -14.32 0.60
CA THR A 179 6.79 -14.79 1.77
C THR A 179 6.17 -16.17 1.55
N ILE A 180 5.83 -16.51 0.31
CA ILE A 180 5.11 -17.75 -0.03
C ILE A 180 5.93 -18.69 -0.91
N LEU A 181 7.15 -18.33 -1.28
CA LEU A 181 7.99 -19.11 -2.19
C LEU A 181 8.17 -20.57 -1.73
N PRO A 182 8.37 -20.87 -0.43
CA PRO A 182 8.41 -22.26 0.03
C PRO A 182 7.11 -23.02 -0.25
N SER A 183 5.96 -22.37 -0.06
CA SER A 183 4.63 -22.92 -0.30
C SER A 183 4.37 -23.11 -1.80
N LEU A 184 4.84 -22.19 -2.64
CA LEU A 184 4.75 -22.29 -4.10
C LEU A 184 5.52 -23.50 -4.61
N VAL A 185 6.78 -23.67 -4.17
CA VAL A 185 7.62 -24.82 -4.53
C VAL A 185 6.97 -26.13 -4.09
N LYS A 186 6.39 -26.17 -2.87
CA LYS A 186 5.71 -27.36 -2.35
C LYS A 186 4.44 -27.71 -3.14
N ARG A 187 3.69 -26.71 -3.59
CA ARG A 187 2.38 -26.91 -4.24
C ARG A 187 2.47 -27.24 -5.72
N TYR A 188 3.35 -26.55 -6.45
CA TYR A 188 3.45 -26.68 -7.90
C TYR A 188 4.72 -27.40 -8.36
N GLY A 189 5.73 -27.54 -7.51
CA GLY A 189 7.04 -28.06 -7.90
C GLY A 189 7.92 -26.97 -8.52
N LEU A 190 9.20 -27.29 -8.70
CA LEU A 190 10.17 -26.42 -9.37
C LEU A 190 9.81 -26.26 -10.86
N GLU A 191 10.16 -25.11 -11.45
CA GLU A 191 10.02 -24.82 -12.90
C GLU A 191 8.60 -24.76 -13.47
N SER A 192 7.57 -24.85 -12.62
CA SER A 192 6.18 -24.67 -13.06
C SER A 192 5.87 -23.23 -13.47
N GLU A 193 5.00 -23.05 -14.47
CA GLU A 193 4.47 -21.74 -14.83
C GLU A 193 3.44 -21.26 -13.79
N ILE A 194 3.86 -20.36 -12.90
CA ILE A 194 3.01 -19.74 -11.86
C ILE A 194 2.43 -18.39 -12.33
N SER A 195 1.12 -18.30 -12.47
CA SER A 195 0.40 -17.05 -12.77
C SER A 195 0.28 -16.12 -11.55
N LYS A 196 0.04 -14.81 -11.79
CA LYS A 196 -0.25 -13.84 -10.72
C LYS A 196 -1.43 -14.28 -9.83
N ALA A 197 -2.46 -14.90 -10.41
CA ALA A 197 -3.62 -15.39 -9.66
C ALA A 197 -3.24 -16.52 -8.69
N GLN A 198 -2.38 -17.46 -9.11
CA GLN A 198 -1.90 -18.54 -8.25
C GLN A 198 -1.01 -18.03 -7.11
N VAL A 199 -0.21 -16.97 -7.35
CA VAL A 199 0.53 -16.28 -6.27
C VAL A 199 -0.44 -15.77 -5.20
N TYR A 200 -1.50 -15.06 -5.60
CA TYR A 200 -2.51 -14.57 -4.66
C TYR A 200 -3.28 -15.69 -3.96
N GLU A 201 -3.62 -16.77 -4.67
CA GLU A 201 -4.29 -17.93 -4.08
C GLU A 201 -3.46 -18.55 -2.96
N VAL A 202 -2.18 -18.87 -3.23
CA VAL A 202 -1.29 -19.47 -2.24
C VAL A 202 -1.01 -18.51 -1.08
N PHE A 203 -0.88 -17.21 -1.35
CA PHE A 203 -0.77 -16.22 -0.29
C PHE A 203 -2.01 -16.17 0.59
N ASN A 204 -3.21 -16.13 0.01
CA ASN A 204 -4.45 -16.08 0.76
C ASN A 204 -4.63 -17.34 1.62
N ASP A 205 -4.36 -18.52 1.06
CA ASP A 205 -4.40 -19.78 1.80
C ASP A 205 -3.45 -19.75 3.00
N GLN A 206 -2.19 -19.35 2.80
CA GLN A 206 -1.20 -19.26 3.87
C GLN A 206 -1.58 -18.21 4.93
N TRP A 207 -2.10 -17.06 4.51
CA TRP A 207 -2.53 -15.97 5.39
C TRP A 207 -3.71 -16.43 6.26
N ILE A 208 -4.74 -17.03 5.66
CA ILE A 208 -5.89 -17.59 6.35
C ILE A 208 -5.43 -18.64 7.37
N ASP A 209 -4.55 -19.55 6.97
CA ASP A 209 -4.04 -20.61 7.83
C ASP A 209 -3.33 -20.05 9.07
N ILE A 210 -2.43 -19.08 8.89
CA ILE A 210 -1.70 -18.44 10.01
C ILE A 210 -2.68 -17.77 10.98
N HIS A 211 -3.67 -17.02 10.49
CA HIS A 211 -4.59 -16.31 11.36
C HIS A 211 -5.57 -17.22 12.08
N ILE A 212 -6.04 -18.29 11.43
CA ILE A 212 -6.88 -19.28 12.09
C ILE A 212 -6.11 -19.98 13.20
N GLN A 213 -4.87 -20.39 12.94
CA GLN A 213 -4.02 -21.00 13.98
C GLN A 213 -3.80 -20.06 15.16
N ASN A 214 -3.59 -18.77 14.89
CA ASN A 214 -3.47 -17.74 15.94
C ASN A 214 -4.76 -17.59 16.76
N ILE A 215 -5.93 -17.57 16.11
CA ILE A 215 -7.24 -17.50 16.79
C ILE A 215 -7.46 -18.75 17.64
N VAL A 216 -7.26 -19.94 17.08
CA VAL A 216 -7.42 -21.23 17.76
C VAL A 216 -6.48 -21.33 18.96
N SER A 217 -5.22 -20.91 18.80
CA SER A 217 -4.24 -20.85 19.90
C SER A 217 -4.63 -19.87 21.02
N LYS A 218 -5.31 -18.76 20.69
CA LYS A 218 -5.85 -17.84 21.71
C LYS A 218 -7.09 -18.39 22.41
N LEU A 219 -7.97 -19.05 21.66
CA LEU A 219 -9.21 -19.62 22.20
C LEU A 219 -8.96 -20.88 23.05
N SER A 220 -7.96 -21.68 22.70
CA SER A 220 -7.55 -22.83 23.52
C SER A 220 -7.08 -22.42 24.91
N LYS A 221 -6.46 -21.23 25.05
CA LYS A 221 -6.13 -20.64 26.37
C LYS A 221 -7.37 -20.33 27.20
N LEU A 222 -8.50 -20.08 26.55
CA LEU A 222 -9.82 -19.90 27.18
C LEU A 222 -10.61 -21.21 27.29
N ARG A 223 -9.99 -22.36 26.97
CA ARG A 223 -10.62 -23.69 26.93
C ARG A 223 -11.78 -23.80 25.94
N ILE A 224 -11.80 -22.95 24.92
CA ILE A 224 -12.76 -23.03 23.81
C ILE A 224 -12.11 -23.83 22.70
N GLN A 225 -12.71 -24.97 22.35
CA GLN A 225 -12.27 -25.78 21.22
C GLN A 225 -12.99 -25.33 19.94
N MET A 226 -12.23 -25.14 18.86
CA MET A 226 -12.77 -24.82 17.55
C MET A 226 -12.26 -25.78 16.50
N ASP A 227 -13.14 -26.12 15.57
CA ASP A 227 -12.80 -26.87 14.36
C ASP A 227 -12.22 -25.91 13.31
N ILE A 228 -10.93 -26.06 13.04
CA ILE A 228 -10.17 -25.28 12.05
C ILE A 228 -10.79 -25.41 10.65
N ASN A 229 -11.19 -26.62 10.26
CA ASN A 229 -11.71 -26.88 8.92
C ASN A 229 -13.06 -26.22 8.74
N LYS A 230 -13.93 -26.31 9.75
CA LYS A 230 -15.22 -25.63 9.74
C LYS A 230 -15.04 -24.12 9.62
N PHE A 231 -14.12 -23.53 10.38
CA PHE A 231 -13.86 -22.09 10.30
C PHE A 231 -13.32 -21.66 8.93
N LYS A 232 -12.37 -22.41 8.35
CA LYS A 232 -11.85 -22.15 7.00
C LYS A 232 -12.97 -22.15 5.96
N ILE A 233 -13.84 -23.16 5.99
CA ILE A 233 -14.96 -23.28 5.05
C ILE A 233 -15.95 -22.12 5.23
N THR A 234 -16.30 -21.78 6.47
CA THR A 234 -17.21 -20.66 6.76
C THR A 234 -16.63 -19.33 6.29
N LEU A 235 -15.35 -19.05 6.55
CA LEU A 235 -14.68 -17.83 6.11
C LEU A 235 -14.61 -17.76 4.58
N LYS A 236 -14.25 -18.86 3.92
CA LYS A 236 -14.19 -18.93 2.45
C LYS A 236 -15.55 -18.65 1.83
N LYS A 237 -16.61 -19.24 2.38
CA LYS A 237 -17.99 -18.99 1.94
C LYS A 237 -18.37 -17.52 2.12
N TYR A 238 -18.11 -16.95 3.29
CA TYR A 238 -18.36 -15.53 3.56
C TYR A 238 -17.64 -14.60 2.56
N CYS A 239 -16.36 -14.86 2.27
CA CYS A 239 -15.62 -14.09 1.28
C CYS A 239 -16.18 -14.24 -0.13
N GLN A 240 -16.67 -15.43 -0.50
CA GLN A 240 -17.34 -15.66 -1.78
C GLN A 240 -18.65 -14.88 -1.85
N ASP A 241 -19.49 -14.98 -0.81
CA ASP A 241 -20.77 -14.28 -0.74
C ASP A 241 -20.56 -12.75 -0.92
N ILE A 242 -19.58 -12.15 -0.22
CA ILE A 242 -19.22 -10.73 -0.42
C ILE A 242 -18.73 -10.42 -1.84
N GLY A 243 -17.92 -11.31 -2.42
CA GLY A 243 -17.35 -11.10 -3.75
C GLY A 243 -18.40 -11.10 -4.87
N PHE A 244 -19.58 -11.68 -4.62
CA PHE A 244 -20.70 -11.73 -5.57
C PHE A 244 -21.89 -10.83 -5.18
N ASP A 245 -21.86 -10.21 -3.99
CA ASP A 245 -22.86 -9.23 -3.53
C ASP A 245 -22.53 -7.76 -3.94
N ILE A 246 -21.56 -7.55 -4.82
CA ILE A 246 -21.18 -6.24 -5.42
C ILE A 246 -21.63 -6.20 -6.88
#